data_AF-A0A382IMK9-F1
#
_entry.id   AF-A0A382IMK9-F1
#
_cell.length_a   1.000
_cell.length_b   1.000
_cell.length_c   1.000
_cell.angle_alpha   90.00
_cell.angle_beta   90.00
_cell.angle_gamma   90.00
#
_symmetry.space_group_name_H-M   'P 1'
#
loop_
_entity.id
_entity.type
_entity.pdbx_description
1 polymer ?
#
loop_
_entity_poly.entity_id
_entity_poly.type
_entity_poly.pdbx_seq_one_letter_code
_entity_poly.pdbx_strand_id
1 'polypeptide(L)'
;SLNGDFYLYCETSGQSLKVANLISSCVDLNNFINPGFVFGYHMYGATMGVFNVDVSADGGTTWTTEFTKSGDQGTDWKEGIIVLNNSYAGQIIQVRMNYTSGSSFTGDCAIDFLRFMESPVAGCMDATACNYNSAATIDDGSCYHLTIATTATNVLCAADSNGTATVSANTSNVTYLWSNGQTSSTISGLAPGTYNCTVIDTFGCTAIDSVTINSPLPISLSAVVVDDTSGTSSGHITLTPSGGVPCATYVQLGTGTNISGAFSLSGAIFYTYYMDHKSAITYQASELSALGLQVGQTLTSIAWEVVSASGQVMNNLSIDITEGSVTTNVYSANYTAVVGWNVMPFTTPVVWNGGDIVVTTCFDNMSYTTYNTWYYTTTTFVSCVYSYQDNAAGSICASGGLFTYTSSNRPNTKFGTNSGGYTYAWSNGDTTEDISGLTAG
;
A
#
# COMPACT_ATOMS: atom_id res chain seq x y z
N SER A 1 -51.06 -4.70 13.03
CA SER A 1 -50.29 -4.39 14.25
C SER A 1 -50.75 -5.35 15.33
N LEU A 2 -49.83 -5.83 16.18
CA LEU A 2 -50.12 -6.71 17.32
C LEU A 2 -50.84 -5.92 18.41
N ASN A 3 -51.99 -5.33 18.08
CA ASN A 3 -52.73 -4.44 18.98
C ASN A 3 -53.38 -5.22 20.13
N GLY A 4 -53.42 -6.56 20.04
CA GLY A 4 -53.88 -7.43 21.10
C GLY A 4 -55.40 -7.44 21.30
N ASP A 5 -56.18 -6.97 20.32
CA ASP A 5 -57.65 -6.93 20.47
C ASP A 5 -58.23 -8.34 20.64
N PHE A 6 -57.78 -9.29 19.81
CA PHE A 6 -58.15 -10.71 19.90
C PHE A 6 -56.99 -11.59 19.47
N TYR A 7 -56.78 -12.69 20.19
CA TYR A 7 -55.80 -13.72 19.85
C TYR A 7 -56.41 -15.11 20.06
N LEU A 8 -55.83 -16.11 19.42
CA LEU A 8 -56.17 -17.50 19.66
C LEU A 8 -55.34 -18.00 20.85
N TYR A 9 -56.00 -18.67 21.79
CA TYR A 9 -55.36 -19.18 23.00
C TYR A 9 -55.60 -20.68 23.14
N CYS A 10 -54.56 -21.42 23.49
CA CYS A 10 -54.68 -22.82 23.84
C CYS A 10 -54.59 -22.97 25.36
N GLU A 11 -55.75 -23.18 25.98
CA GLU A 11 -55.89 -23.45 27.41
C GLU A 11 -55.25 -24.80 27.78
N THR A 12 -54.32 -24.77 28.73
CA THR A 12 -53.62 -25.99 29.19
C THR A 12 -54.15 -26.52 30.52
N SER A 13 -54.98 -25.77 31.25
CA SER A 13 -55.60 -26.24 32.48
C SER A 13 -56.55 -27.42 32.22
N GLY A 14 -56.20 -28.57 32.79
CA GLY A 14 -56.96 -29.81 32.63
C GLY A 14 -56.76 -30.55 31.29
N GLN A 15 -55.91 -30.06 30.39
CA GLN A 15 -55.63 -30.69 29.09
C GLN A 15 -54.13 -31.04 29.00
N SER A 16 -53.76 -32.26 29.42
CA SER A 16 -52.38 -32.74 29.38
C SER A 16 -52.12 -33.57 28.12
N LEU A 17 -51.06 -33.24 27.38
CA LEU A 17 -50.63 -33.94 26.16
C LEU A 17 -51.74 -34.04 25.10
N LYS A 18 -52.55 -33.00 24.97
CA LYS A 18 -53.63 -32.90 23.97
C LYS A 18 -53.19 -32.03 22.81
N VAL A 19 -53.75 -32.31 21.64
CA VAL A 19 -53.42 -31.58 20.41
C VAL A 19 -54.60 -30.70 20.01
N ALA A 20 -54.32 -29.43 19.79
CA ALA A 20 -55.22 -28.48 19.15
C ALA A 20 -54.72 -28.18 17.73
N ASN A 21 -55.62 -28.22 16.76
CA ASN A 21 -55.31 -27.91 15.36
C ASN A 21 -56.19 -26.76 14.89
N LEU A 22 -55.56 -25.73 14.34
CA LEU A 22 -56.23 -24.71 13.54
C LEU A 22 -55.73 -24.84 12.10
N ILE A 23 -56.63 -25.08 11.16
CA ILE A 23 -56.31 -25.33 9.76
C ILE A 23 -56.86 -24.19 8.92
N SER A 24 -56.04 -23.63 8.04
CA SER A 24 -56.46 -22.60 7.09
C SER A 24 -57.40 -23.15 6.02
N SER A 25 -58.14 -22.27 5.36
CA SER A 25 -58.67 -22.57 4.04
C SER A 25 -57.52 -22.86 3.06
N CYS A 26 -57.84 -23.43 1.89
CA CYS A 26 -56.87 -23.54 0.81
C CYS A 26 -56.41 -22.15 0.38
N VAL A 27 -55.11 -21.98 0.17
CA VAL A 27 -54.47 -20.74 -0.27
C VAL A 27 -53.72 -21.02 -1.56
N ASP A 28 -54.07 -20.28 -2.60
CA ASP A 28 -53.41 -20.39 -3.90
C ASP A 28 -52.16 -19.51 -3.93
N LEU A 29 -50.99 -20.15 -3.86
CA LEU A 29 -49.71 -19.45 -3.87
C LEU A 29 -49.30 -18.93 -5.25
N ASN A 30 -50.05 -19.23 -6.32
CA ASN A 30 -49.82 -18.63 -7.65
C ASN A 30 -50.05 -17.11 -7.67
N ASN A 31 -50.69 -16.55 -6.63
CA ASN A 31 -50.92 -15.12 -6.49
C ASN A 31 -49.76 -14.37 -5.81
N PHE A 32 -48.68 -15.06 -5.43
CA PHE A 32 -47.52 -14.50 -4.74
C PHE A 32 -46.25 -14.71 -5.56
N ILE A 33 -45.28 -13.80 -5.43
CA ILE A 33 -43.98 -13.88 -6.11
C ILE A 33 -42.97 -14.66 -5.26
N ASN A 34 -42.95 -14.41 -3.95
CA ASN A 34 -42.10 -15.03 -2.95
C ASN A 34 -42.95 -15.36 -1.70
N PRO A 35 -43.83 -16.36 -1.75
CA PRO A 35 -44.81 -16.59 -0.69
C PRO A 35 -44.15 -16.87 0.67
N GLY A 36 -44.67 -16.24 1.72
CA GLY A 36 -44.32 -16.46 3.10
C GLY A 36 -45.55 -16.50 4.00
N PHE A 37 -45.45 -17.26 5.08
CA PHE A 37 -46.47 -17.29 6.13
C PHE A 37 -45.89 -16.67 7.40
N VAL A 38 -46.53 -15.62 7.90
CA VAL A 38 -46.10 -14.86 9.08
C VAL A 38 -47.18 -14.97 10.16
N PHE A 39 -46.73 -15.13 11.40
CA PHE A 39 -47.61 -15.25 12.57
C PHE A 39 -46.92 -14.74 13.83
N GLY A 40 -47.68 -14.17 14.74
CA GLY A 40 -47.28 -13.90 16.11
C GLY A 40 -47.52 -15.14 16.98
N TYR A 41 -46.59 -15.43 17.89
CA TYR A 41 -46.74 -16.49 18.89
C TYR A 41 -46.23 -16.03 20.26
N HIS A 42 -46.89 -16.49 21.31
CA HIS A 42 -46.47 -16.35 22.71
C HIS A 42 -46.52 -17.74 23.36
N MET A 43 -45.46 -18.10 24.08
CA MET A 43 -45.32 -19.40 24.73
C MET A 43 -44.58 -19.21 26.05
N TYR A 44 -45.30 -19.15 27.16
CA TYR A 44 -44.71 -18.93 28.49
C TYR A 44 -45.14 -20.03 29.46
N GLY A 45 -44.21 -20.60 30.23
CA GLY A 45 -44.55 -21.65 31.18
C GLY A 45 -43.51 -22.75 31.35
N ALA A 46 -43.31 -23.17 32.59
CA ALA A 46 -42.31 -24.20 32.96
C ALA A 46 -42.56 -25.58 32.32
N THR A 47 -43.78 -25.87 31.89
CA THR A 47 -44.13 -27.14 31.22
C THR A 47 -44.76 -26.91 29.86
N MET A 48 -44.32 -25.86 29.15
CA MET A 48 -44.78 -25.59 27.78
C MET A 48 -44.64 -26.83 26.89
N GLY A 49 -45.68 -27.06 26.08
CA GLY A 49 -45.69 -28.14 25.11
C GLY A 49 -44.94 -27.79 23.83
N VAL A 50 -45.40 -28.31 22.71
CA VAL A 50 -44.77 -28.12 21.39
C VAL A 50 -45.75 -27.43 20.46
N PHE A 51 -45.31 -26.33 19.87
CA PHE A 51 -46.02 -25.61 18.83
C PHE A 51 -45.35 -25.88 17.49
N ASN A 52 -46.12 -26.43 16.56
CA ASN A 52 -45.72 -26.69 15.19
C ASN A 52 -46.57 -25.88 14.22
N VAL A 53 -45.96 -25.48 13.12
CA VAL A 53 -46.67 -25.01 11.93
C VAL A 53 -46.38 -25.97 10.80
N ASP A 54 -47.44 -26.62 10.34
CA ASP A 54 -47.36 -27.63 9.30
C ASP A 54 -47.96 -27.10 7.99
N VAL A 55 -47.41 -27.54 6.86
CA VAL A 55 -47.88 -27.22 5.51
C VAL A 55 -48.30 -28.50 4.81
N SER A 56 -49.43 -28.44 4.10
CA SER A 56 -49.96 -29.50 3.25
C SER A 56 -50.19 -28.98 1.84
N ALA A 57 -49.69 -29.72 0.84
CA ALA A 57 -49.89 -29.43 -0.58
C ALA A 57 -50.95 -30.33 -1.25
N ASP A 58 -51.56 -31.24 -0.51
CA ASP A 58 -52.47 -32.28 -1.02
C ASP A 58 -53.85 -32.24 -0.35
N GLY A 59 -54.29 -31.04 0.04
CA GLY A 59 -55.60 -30.82 0.66
C GLY A 59 -55.72 -31.39 2.07
N GLY A 60 -54.61 -31.44 2.82
CA GLY A 60 -54.57 -31.88 4.21
C GLY A 60 -54.38 -33.38 4.40
N THR A 61 -54.02 -34.12 3.34
CA THR A 61 -53.79 -35.58 3.41
C THR A 61 -52.44 -35.88 4.06
N THR A 62 -51.39 -35.15 3.66
CA THR A 62 -50.05 -35.20 4.27
C THR A 62 -49.65 -33.82 4.81
N TRP A 63 -48.83 -33.82 5.85
CA TRP A 63 -48.42 -32.61 6.56
C TRP A 63 -46.92 -32.64 6.81
N THR A 64 -46.23 -31.57 6.39
CA THR A 64 -44.80 -31.34 6.65
C THR A 64 -44.65 -30.24 7.68
N THR A 65 -43.91 -30.48 8.76
CA THR A 65 -43.64 -29.45 9.78
C THR A 65 -42.54 -28.51 9.30
N GLU A 66 -42.90 -27.23 9.10
CA GLU A 66 -41.99 -26.18 8.60
C GLU A 66 -41.46 -25.29 9.73
N PHE A 67 -42.12 -25.30 10.89
CA PHE A 67 -41.68 -24.58 12.08
C PHE A 67 -42.02 -25.37 13.34
N THR A 68 -41.11 -25.39 14.30
CA THR A 68 -41.31 -25.99 15.62
C THR A 68 -40.70 -25.09 16.70
N LYS A 69 -41.45 -24.87 17.79
CA LYS A 69 -40.96 -24.35 19.06
C LYS A 69 -41.51 -25.18 20.22
N SER A 70 -40.74 -25.30 21.28
CA SER A 70 -41.14 -26.03 22.48
C SER A 70 -40.55 -25.37 23.72
N GLY A 71 -41.13 -25.68 24.89
CA GLY A 71 -40.68 -25.10 26.15
C GLY A 71 -40.97 -23.60 26.26
N ASP A 72 -40.48 -23.00 27.34
CA ASP A 72 -40.69 -21.59 27.65
C ASP A 72 -39.94 -20.70 26.65
N GLN A 73 -40.64 -19.77 26.03
CA GLN A 73 -40.10 -18.78 25.09
C GLN A 73 -40.03 -17.37 25.71
N GLY A 74 -40.44 -17.19 26.96
CA GLY A 74 -40.54 -15.90 27.63
C GLY A 74 -41.92 -15.25 27.48
N THR A 75 -42.06 -14.09 28.12
CA THR A 75 -43.34 -13.37 28.28
C THR A 75 -43.70 -12.47 27.10
N ASP A 76 -42.79 -12.28 26.16
CA ASP A 76 -42.98 -11.37 25.02
C ASP A 76 -43.61 -12.12 23.84
N TRP A 77 -44.43 -11.40 23.06
CA TRP A 77 -44.85 -11.86 21.74
C TRP A 77 -43.66 -11.92 20.79
N LYS A 78 -43.55 -13.02 20.04
CA LYS A 78 -42.53 -13.25 19.03
C LYS A 78 -43.18 -13.39 17.65
N GLU A 79 -42.47 -13.01 16.60
CA GLU A 79 -42.91 -13.25 15.22
C GLU A 79 -42.19 -14.48 14.65
N GLY A 80 -42.96 -15.38 14.03
CA GLY A 80 -42.47 -16.49 13.24
C GLY A 80 -42.71 -16.23 11.76
N ILE A 81 -41.75 -16.61 10.93
CA ILE A 81 -41.82 -16.50 9.47
C ILE A 81 -41.43 -17.85 8.87
N ILE A 82 -42.25 -18.35 7.96
CA ILE A 82 -41.98 -19.54 7.14
C ILE A 82 -41.87 -19.09 5.70
N VAL A 83 -40.72 -19.36 5.07
CA VAL A 83 -40.49 -19.08 3.66
C VAL A 83 -41.06 -20.25 2.85
N LEU A 84 -42.16 -20.02 2.13
CA LEU A 84 -42.85 -21.07 1.38
C LEU A 84 -42.35 -21.20 -0.05
N ASN A 85 -41.65 -20.18 -0.56
CA ASN A 85 -41.21 -20.10 -1.95
C ASN A 85 -40.40 -21.31 -2.43
N ASN A 86 -39.49 -21.83 -1.60
CA ASN A 86 -38.57 -22.90 -2.04
C ASN A 86 -39.26 -24.25 -2.30
N SER A 87 -40.30 -24.59 -1.54
CA SER A 87 -40.90 -25.92 -1.55
C SER A 87 -42.34 -25.93 -2.08
N TYR A 88 -43.03 -24.78 -2.06
CA TYR A 88 -44.46 -24.70 -2.28
C TYR A 88 -44.88 -23.66 -3.34
N ALA A 89 -43.93 -22.96 -3.98
CA ALA A 89 -44.27 -22.00 -5.02
C ALA A 89 -45.15 -22.60 -6.13
N GLY A 90 -46.17 -21.85 -6.53
CA GLY A 90 -47.13 -22.25 -7.56
C GLY A 90 -48.16 -23.32 -7.16
N GLN A 91 -48.21 -23.72 -5.88
CA GLN A 91 -49.14 -24.73 -5.39
C GLN A 91 -50.31 -24.12 -4.61
N ILE A 92 -51.41 -24.87 -4.50
CA ILE A 92 -52.49 -24.57 -3.55
C ILE A 92 -52.20 -25.34 -2.27
N ILE A 93 -52.01 -24.64 -1.16
CA ILE A 93 -51.63 -25.26 0.13
C ILE A 93 -52.68 -25.02 1.22
N GLN A 94 -52.56 -25.77 2.31
CA GLN A 94 -53.15 -25.46 3.61
C GLN A 94 -52.05 -25.38 4.66
N VAL A 95 -52.23 -24.48 5.62
CA VAL A 95 -51.36 -24.36 6.80
C VAL A 95 -52.13 -24.80 8.04
N ARG A 96 -51.47 -25.54 8.92
CA ARG A 96 -52.02 -25.97 10.19
C ARG A 96 -51.13 -25.50 11.34
N MET A 97 -51.73 -24.73 12.25
CA MET A 97 -51.16 -24.46 13.56
C MET A 97 -51.49 -25.65 14.46
N ASN A 98 -50.48 -26.46 14.80
CA ASN A 98 -50.60 -27.66 15.60
C ASN A 98 -49.92 -27.41 16.95
N TYR A 99 -50.71 -27.24 18.01
CA TYR A 99 -50.18 -27.13 19.36
C TYR A 99 -50.47 -28.40 20.15
N THR A 100 -49.42 -29.01 20.68
CA THR A 100 -49.51 -30.09 21.67
C THR A 100 -49.28 -29.49 23.04
N SER A 101 -50.28 -29.52 23.92
CA SER A 101 -50.15 -29.03 25.30
C SER A 101 -49.14 -29.86 26.09
N GLY A 102 -48.47 -29.21 27.03
CA GLY A 102 -47.53 -29.88 27.91
C GLY A 102 -48.20 -30.72 28.98
N SER A 103 -47.43 -31.09 30.01
CA SER A 103 -47.89 -32.03 31.04
C SER A 103 -48.60 -31.37 32.22
N SER A 104 -48.65 -30.04 32.30
CA SER A 104 -49.28 -29.28 33.39
C SER A 104 -50.13 -28.11 32.89
N PHE A 105 -50.72 -27.38 33.83
CA PHE A 105 -51.58 -26.21 33.64
C PHE A 105 -50.82 -24.88 33.55
N THR A 106 -49.49 -24.90 33.60
CA THR A 106 -48.66 -23.70 33.72
C THR A 106 -48.19 -23.15 32.37
N GLY A 107 -48.82 -23.57 31.26
CA GLY A 107 -48.42 -23.17 29.91
C GLY A 107 -49.42 -22.25 29.24
N ASP A 108 -48.94 -21.13 28.70
CA ASP A 108 -49.70 -20.13 27.98
C ASP A 108 -49.27 -20.05 26.52
N CYS A 109 -49.97 -20.78 25.64
CA CYS A 109 -49.77 -20.70 24.20
C CYS A 109 -50.82 -19.79 23.58
N ALA A 110 -50.38 -18.70 22.96
CA ALA A 110 -51.22 -17.80 22.20
C ALA A 110 -50.65 -17.56 20.81
N ILE A 111 -51.53 -17.38 19.82
CA ILE A 111 -51.20 -17.17 18.42
C ILE A 111 -52.04 -16.01 17.90
N ASP A 112 -51.43 -15.13 17.13
CA ASP A 112 -52.09 -13.99 16.49
C ASP A 112 -51.43 -13.67 15.14
N PHE A 113 -51.97 -12.70 14.42
CA PHE A 113 -51.34 -12.06 13.26
C PHE A 113 -50.98 -13.01 12.10
N LEU A 114 -51.82 -14.02 11.93
CA LEU A 114 -51.74 -15.04 10.88
C LEU A 114 -51.98 -14.41 9.50
N ARG A 115 -50.98 -14.43 8.63
CA ARG A 115 -51.10 -13.85 7.29
C ARG A 115 -50.18 -14.52 6.28
N PHE A 116 -50.67 -14.63 5.05
CA PHE A 116 -49.83 -14.88 3.89
C PHE A 116 -49.42 -13.54 3.30
N MET A 117 -48.13 -13.39 3.02
CA MET A 117 -47.55 -12.19 2.44
C MET A 117 -46.32 -12.56 1.62
N GLU A 118 -45.77 -11.59 0.91
CA GLU A 118 -44.45 -11.73 0.33
C GLU A 118 -43.40 -11.85 1.45
N SER A 119 -42.63 -12.93 1.43
CA SER A 119 -41.56 -13.17 2.39
C SER A 119 -40.47 -12.10 2.19
N PRO A 120 -39.97 -11.49 3.26
CA PRO A 120 -38.93 -10.48 3.12
C PRO A 120 -37.68 -11.09 2.51
N VAL A 121 -37.13 -10.40 1.52
CA VAL A 121 -35.86 -10.75 0.91
C VAL A 121 -34.78 -9.96 1.63
N ALA A 122 -33.89 -10.65 2.33
CA ALA A 122 -32.72 -10.05 2.94
C ALA A 122 -31.65 -9.77 1.86
N GLY A 123 -30.96 -8.64 1.98
CA GLY A 123 -29.79 -8.34 1.17
C GLY A 123 -29.44 -6.86 1.24
N CYS A 124 -28.32 -6.50 0.61
CA CYS A 124 -27.90 -5.10 0.57
C CYS A 124 -28.91 -4.22 -0.18
N MET A 125 -29.40 -3.19 0.50
CA MET A 125 -30.35 -2.21 -0.06
C MET A 125 -29.68 -0.93 -0.61
N ASP A 126 -28.37 -0.78 -0.45
CA ASP A 126 -27.61 0.38 -0.98
C ASP A 126 -27.33 0.20 -2.48
N ALA A 127 -27.94 1.05 -3.31
CA ALA A 127 -27.78 1.04 -4.76
C ALA A 127 -26.36 1.36 -5.26
N THR A 128 -25.48 1.86 -4.39
CA THR A 128 -24.06 2.13 -4.70
C THR A 128 -23.13 0.98 -4.31
N ALA A 129 -23.62 0.01 -3.54
CA ALA A 129 -22.86 -1.17 -3.17
C ALA A 129 -22.77 -2.15 -4.34
N CYS A 130 -21.68 -2.90 -4.40
CA CYS A 130 -21.48 -3.85 -5.50
C CYS A 130 -22.45 -5.03 -5.48
N ASN A 131 -22.86 -5.44 -4.29
CA ASN A 131 -23.80 -6.54 -4.09
C ASN A 131 -25.22 -6.03 -3.84
N TYR A 132 -25.55 -4.84 -4.35
CA TYR A 132 -26.89 -4.29 -4.32
C TYR A 132 -27.91 -5.31 -4.83
N ASN A 133 -28.92 -5.59 -4.01
CA ASN A 133 -30.02 -6.48 -4.36
C ASN A 133 -31.30 -5.65 -4.53
N SER A 134 -31.72 -5.41 -5.77
CA SER A 134 -32.94 -4.66 -6.05
C SER A 134 -34.23 -5.36 -5.59
N ALA A 135 -34.17 -6.65 -5.26
CA ALA A 135 -35.28 -7.41 -4.68
C ALA A 135 -35.29 -7.39 -3.15
N ALA A 136 -34.23 -6.89 -2.50
CA ALA A 136 -34.16 -6.85 -1.04
C ALA A 136 -35.21 -5.89 -0.45
N THR A 137 -35.93 -6.38 0.56
CA THR A 137 -36.93 -5.61 1.31
C THR A 137 -36.48 -5.31 2.74
N ILE A 138 -35.39 -5.94 3.20
CA ILE A 138 -34.76 -5.72 4.49
C ILE A 138 -33.24 -5.68 4.28
N ASP A 139 -32.59 -4.65 4.82
CA ASP A 139 -31.14 -4.54 4.85
C ASP A 139 -30.59 -5.47 5.93
N ASP A 140 -29.74 -6.40 5.51
CA ASP A 140 -29.06 -7.36 6.39
C ASP A 140 -27.64 -6.93 6.76
N GLY A 141 -27.22 -5.73 6.35
CA GLY A 141 -25.88 -5.21 6.60
C GLY A 141 -24.80 -5.85 5.73
N SER A 142 -25.17 -6.61 4.70
CA SER A 142 -24.22 -7.26 3.79
C SER A 142 -23.60 -6.31 2.76
N CYS A 143 -23.97 -5.02 2.74
CA CYS A 143 -23.48 -4.08 1.73
C CYS A 143 -21.96 -4.03 1.66
N TYR A 144 -21.45 -4.28 0.46
CA TYR A 144 -20.04 -4.33 0.17
C TYR A 144 -19.66 -3.27 -0.86
N HIS A 145 -18.69 -2.44 -0.47
CA HIS A 145 -18.08 -1.43 -1.32
C HIS A 145 -16.59 -1.73 -1.45
N LEU A 146 -16.10 -1.76 -2.70
CA LEU A 146 -14.67 -1.78 -2.97
C LEU A 146 -14.11 -0.38 -2.67
N THR A 147 -13.22 -0.29 -1.68
CA THR A 147 -12.54 0.95 -1.34
C THR A 147 -11.06 0.85 -1.66
N ILE A 148 -10.52 1.91 -2.23
CA ILE A 148 -9.12 2.00 -2.62
C ILE A 148 -8.51 3.31 -2.14
N ALA A 149 -7.20 3.32 -1.96
CA ALA A 149 -6.45 4.52 -1.63
C ALA A 149 -5.16 4.56 -2.44
N THR A 150 -4.90 5.68 -3.12
CA THR A 150 -3.65 5.92 -3.82
C THR A 150 -2.66 6.74 -3.00
N THR A 151 -1.37 6.46 -3.19
CA THR A 151 -0.25 7.25 -2.65
C THR A 151 0.80 7.41 -3.74
N ALA A 152 1.60 8.47 -3.67
CA ALA A 152 2.63 8.77 -4.66
C ALA A 152 3.93 9.28 -4.06
N THR A 153 5.01 9.01 -4.80
CA THR A 153 6.29 9.69 -4.68
C THR A 153 6.46 10.59 -5.89
N ASN A 154 6.60 11.89 -5.66
CA ASN A 154 6.81 12.89 -6.72
C ASN A 154 8.17 12.71 -7.41
N VAL A 155 8.32 13.28 -8.59
CA VAL A 155 9.64 13.30 -9.23
C VAL A 155 10.58 14.22 -8.46
N LEU A 156 11.86 13.85 -8.43
CA LEU A 156 12.90 14.65 -7.77
C LEU A 156 13.28 15.88 -8.62
N CYS A 157 13.03 15.82 -9.94
CA CYS A 157 13.46 16.80 -10.93
C CYS A 157 12.40 17.06 -11.99
N ALA A 158 12.36 18.28 -12.53
CA ALA A 158 11.33 18.69 -13.49
C ALA A 158 11.33 17.91 -14.82
N ALA A 159 12.45 17.26 -15.16
CA ALA A 159 12.60 16.43 -16.36
C ALA A 159 12.69 14.92 -16.07
N ASP A 160 12.62 14.52 -14.79
CA ASP A 160 12.76 13.12 -14.42
C ASP A 160 11.45 12.35 -14.62
N SER A 161 11.58 11.04 -14.80
CA SER A 161 10.49 10.08 -14.79
C SER A 161 10.71 9.04 -13.70
N ASN A 162 11.06 9.45 -12.48
CA ASN A 162 11.35 8.56 -11.35
C ASN A 162 10.23 8.52 -10.29
N GLY A 163 9.08 9.12 -10.57
CA GLY A 163 7.93 9.07 -9.67
C GLY A 163 7.41 7.64 -9.53
N THR A 164 6.74 7.39 -8.40
CA THR A 164 6.06 6.12 -8.13
C THR A 164 4.64 6.38 -7.67
N ALA A 165 3.74 5.45 -7.97
CA ALA A 165 2.38 5.44 -7.46
C ALA A 165 2.05 4.05 -6.93
N THR A 166 1.36 3.99 -5.79
CA THR A 166 0.88 2.75 -5.18
C THR A 166 -0.60 2.89 -4.88
N VAL A 167 -1.37 1.85 -5.16
CA VAL A 167 -2.76 1.75 -4.73
C VAL A 167 -2.92 0.58 -3.76
N SER A 168 -3.70 0.78 -2.71
CA SER A 168 -4.17 -0.28 -1.81
C SER A 168 -5.68 -0.44 -1.96
N ALA A 169 -6.17 -1.66 -1.72
CA ALA A 169 -7.60 -1.99 -1.72
C ALA A 169 -7.97 -2.69 -0.41
N ASN A 170 -9.24 -2.65 -0.02
CA ASN A 170 -9.76 -3.36 1.15
C ASN A 170 -9.86 -4.89 0.98
N THR A 171 -9.43 -5.42 -0.17
CA THR A 171 -9.36 -6.86 -0.48
C THR A 171 -8.11 -7.19 -1.30
N SER A 172 -7.59 -8.41 -1.17
CA SER A 172 -6.34 -8.84 -1.82
C SER A 172 -6.54 -9.37 -3.24
N ASN A 173 -7.75 -9.82 -3.58
CA ASN A 173 -8.05 -10.42 -4.88
C ASN A 173 -8.62 -9.37 -5.83
N VAL A 174 -7.75 -8.52 -6.35
CA VAL A 174 -8.10 -7.46 -7.30
C VAL A 174 -7.14 -7.43 -8.48
N THR A 175 -7.61 -6.82 -9.56
CA THR A 175 -6.82 -6.47 -10.74
C THR A 175 -6.69 -4.96 -10.84
N TYR A 176 -5.53 -4.50 -11.33
CA TYR A 176 -5.23 -3.07 -11.48
C TYR A 176 -5.08 -2.74 -12.96
N LEU A 177 -5.59 -1.58 -13.36
CA LEU A 177 -5.33 -1.00 -14.67
C LEU A 177 -5.07 0.49 -14.51
N TRP A 178 -3.82 0.88 -14.72
CA TRP A 178 -3.41 2.28 -14.71
C TRP A 178 -3.62 2.91 -16.09
N SER A 179 -3.83 4.22 -16.13
CA SER A 179 -4.00 5.01 -17.37
C SER A 179 -2.82 4.92 -18.35
N ASN A 180 -1.64 4.49 -17.88
CA ASN A 180 -0.46 4.23 -18.71
C ASN A 180 -0.32 2.75 -19.14
N GLY A 181 -1.33 1.92 -18.87
CA GLY A 181 -1.39 0.50 -19.23
C GLY A 181 -0.72 -0.47 -18.28
N GLN A 182 -0.10 -0.01 -17.18
CA GLN A 182 0.49 -0.90 -16.19
C GLN A 182 -0.59 -1.57 -15.31
N THR A 183 -0.29 -2.75 -14.78
CA THR A 183 -1.28 -3.60 -14.06
C THR A 183 -0.84 -4.06 -12.66
N SER A 184 0.24 -3.51 -12.14
CA SER A 184 0.74 -3.79 -10.78
C SER A 184 0.11 -2.83 -9.77
N SER A 185 0.03 -3.24 -8.50
CA SER A 185 -0.42 -2.39 -7.39
C SER A 185 0.49 -1.18 -7.17
N THR A 186 1.79 -1.35 -7.42
CA THR A 186 2.79 -0.27 -7.46
C THR A 186 3.36 -0.14 -8.87
N ILE A 187 3.40 1.10 -9.36
CA ILE A 187 4.00 1.47 -10.63
C ILE A 187 5.11 2.51 -10.40
N SER A 188 6.15 2.45 -11.22
CA SER A 188 7.33 3.31 -11.14
C SER A 188 7.74 3.77 -12.53
N GLY A 189 8.69 4.71 -12.61
CA GLY A 189 9.12 5.26 -13.89
C GLY A 189 8.21 6.39 -14.39
N LEU A 190 7.51 7.08 -13.49
CA LEU A 190 6.46 8.03 -13.83
C LEU A 190 7.01 9.45 -13.99
N ALA A 191 6.68 10.10 -15.10
CA ALA A 191 6.85 11.53 -15.31
C ALA A 191 5.76 12.33 -14.58
N PRO A 192 5.92 13.65 -14.36
CA PRO A 192 4.87 14.50 -13.81
C PRO A 192 3.55 14.37 -14.58
N GLY A 193 2.46 14.23 -13.87
CA GLY A 193 1.15 14.01 -14.45
C GLY A 193 0.19 13.29 -13.50
N THR A 194 -1.08 13.22 -13.92
CA THR A 194 -2.12 12.51 -13.18
C THR A 194 -2.31 11.10 -13.75
N TYR A 195 -2.21 10.10 -12.89
CA TYR A 195 -2.39 8.70 -13.23
C TYR A 195 -3.66 8.18 -12.57
N ASN A 196 -4.61 7.75 -13.40
CA ASN A 196 -5.84 7.11 -12.94
C ASN A 196 -5.61 5.61 -12.79
N CYS A 197 -6.06 5.01 -11.70
CA CYS A 197 -6.08 3.57 -11.50
C CYS A 197 -7.53 3.10 -11.45
N THR A 198 -7.86 2.11 -12.28
CA THR A 198 -9.10 1.33 -12.15
C THR A 198 -8.77 0.02 -11.46
N VAL A 199 -9.45 -0.26 -10.36
CA VAL A 199 -9.31 -1.50 -9.58
C VAL A 199 -10.59 -2.30 -9.72
N ILE A 200 -10.47 -3.57 -10.10
CA ILE A 200 -11.60 -4.49 -10.26
C ILE A 200 -11.38 -5.71 -9.38
N ASP A 201 -12.34 -6.03 -8.52
CA ASP A 201 -12.27 -7.25 -7.70
C ASP A 201 -12.83 -8.48 -8.41
N THR A 202 -12.78 -9.64 -7.75
CA THR A 202 -13.28 -10.91 -8.29
C THR A 202 -14.80 -10.97 -8.49
N PHE A 203 -15.54 -10.09 -7.83
CA PHE A 203 -17.00 -9.99 -7.97
C PHE A 203 -17.42 -8.98 -9.04
N GLY A 204 -16.45 -8.32 -9.69
CA GLY A 204 -16.69 -7.31 -10.72
C GLY A 204 -16.97 -5.91 -10.18
N CYS A 205 -16.76 -5.65 -8.88
CA CYS A 205 -16.76 -4.30 -8.34
C CYS A 205 -15.68 -3.47 -8.99
N THR A 206 -15.99 -2.22 -9.34
CA THR A 206 -15.00 -1.29 -9.87
C THR A 206 -14.84 -0.09 -8.94
N ALA A 207 -13.60 0.24 -8.58
CA ALA A 207 -13.25 1.48 -7.91
C ALA A 207 -12.20 2.22 -8.74
N ILE A 208 -12.32 3.55 -8.82
CA ILE A 208 -11.38 4.40 -9.57
C ILE A 208 -10.86 5.45 -8.61
N ASP A 209 -9.54 5.62 -8.61
CA ASP A 209 -8.86 6.69 -7.88
C ASP A 209 -7.73 7.23 -8.76
N SER A 210 -7.30 8.45 -8.48
CA SER A 210 -6.28 9.13 -9.25
C SER A 210 -5.20 9.69 -8.34
N VAL A 211 -3.97 9.64 -8.81
CA VAL A 211 -2.84 10.21 -8.10
C VAL A 211 -2.06 11.13 -9.01
N THR A 212 -1.59 12.25 -8.48
CA THR A 212 -0.81 13.22 -9.24
C THR A 212 0.65 13.16 -8.81
N ILE A 213 1.52 12.89 -9.78
CA ILE A 213 2.97 13.01 -9.65
C ILE A 213 3.33 14.46 -9.96
N ASN A 214 3.83 15.18 -8.96
CA ASN A 214 4.20 16.58 -9.09
C ASN A 214 5.66 16.73 -9.50
N SER A 215 5.95 17.77 -10.27
CA SER A 215 7.30 18.30 -10.44
C SER A 215 7.66 19.19 -9.24
N PRO A 216 8.95 19.33 -8.88
CA PRO A 216 9.39 20.40 -8.00
C PRO A 216 8.98 21.79 -8.52
N LEU A 217 8.86 22.75 -7.61
CA LEU A 217 8.48 24.13 -7.92
C LEU A 217 9.45 24.74 -8.95
N PRO A 218 8.97 25.55 -9.90
CA PRO A 218 9.85 26.31 -10.80
C PRO A 218 10.69 27.32 -10.00
N ILE A 219 11.81 27.75 -10.59
CA ILE A 219 12.62 28.86 -10.06
C ILE A 219 11.78 30.15 -10.17
N SER A 220 11.72 30.90 -9.07
CA SER A 220 11.12 32.23 -8.97
C SER A 220 12.16 33.20 -8.43
N LEU A 221 12.28 34.37 -9.05
CA LEU A 221 13.24 35.39 -8.67
C LEU A 221 12.51 36.67 -8.27
N SER A 222 12.88 37.23 -7.12
CA SER A 222 12.49 38.59 -6.73
C SER A 222 13.74 39.44 -6.48
N ALA A 223 13.62 40.75 -6.60
CA ALA A 223 14.73 41.68 -6.44
C ALA A 223 14.30 42.92 -5.65
N VAL A 224 15.20 43.41 -4.79
CA VAL A 224 15.11 44.72 -4.14
C VAL A 224 16.16 45.62 -4.77
N VAL A 225 15.73 46.75 -5.32
CA VAL A 225 16.61 47.73 -5.97
C VAL A 225 16.74 48.96 -5.09
N VAL A 226 17.96 49.41 -4.87
CA VAL A 226 18.26 50.67 -4.20
C VAL A 226 19.11 51.53 -5.14
N ASP A 227 18.59 52.72 -5.46
CA ASP A 227 19.23 53.64 -6.40
C ASP A 227 20.44 54.38 -5.79
N ASP A 228 21.42 54.69 -6.63
CA ASP A 228 22.48 55.65 -6.30
C ASP A 228 21.93 57.08 -6.37
N THR A 229 21.66 57.68 -5.21
CA THR A 229 21.10 59.04 -5.12
C THR A 229 22.17 60.13 -5.05
N SER A 230 23.44 59.77 -4.84
CA SER A 230 24.54 60.69 -4.58
C SER A 230 25.64 60.68 -5.63
N GLY A 231 25.56 59.82 -6.66
CA GLY A 231 26.58 59.68 -7.69
C GLY A 231 27.87 59.05 -7.16
N THR A 232 27.76 58.28 -6.07
CA THR A 232 28.88 57.67 -5.35
C THR A 232 28.95 56.15 -5.58
N SER A 233 28.25 55.65 -6.60
CA SER A 233 28.10 54.21 -6.86
C SER A 233 27.45 53.46 -5.70
N SER A 234 26.53 54.08 -4.95
CA SER A 234 25.91 53.43 -3.78
C SER A 234 24.74 52.51 -4.13
N GLY A 235 24.39 52.40 -5.41
CA GLY A 235 23.30 51.56 -5.87
C GLY A 235 23.60 50.08 -5.68
N HIS A 236 22.56 49.30 -5.36
CA HIS A 236 22.66 47.86 -5.22
C HIS A 236 21.35 47.17 -5.58
N ILE A 237 21.47 45.93 -6.04
CA ILE A 237 20.34 45.03 -6.30
C ILE A 237 20.57 43.77 -5.46
N THR A 238 19.61 43.49 -4.59
CA THR A 238 19.58 42.26 -3.78
C THR A 238 18.57 41.31 -4.40
N LEU A 239 18.99 40.10 -4.75
CA LEU A 239 18.12 39.05 -5.24
C LEU A 239 17.56 38.22 -4.08
N THR A 240 16.38 37.64 -4.28
CA THR A 240 15.80 36.64 -3.39
C THR A 240 15.19 35.56 -4.27
N PRO A 241 16.02 34.63 -4.78
CA PRO A 241 15.55 33.48 -5.54
C PRO A 241 14.88 32.46 -4.62
N SER A 242 13.88 31.77 -5.14
CA SER A 242 13.12 30.73 -4.43
C SER A 242 12.63 29.69 -5.43
N GLY A 243 12.27 28.49 -4.96
CA GLY A 243 11.86 27.39 -5.83
C GLY A 243 13.01 26.88 -6.73
N GLY A 244 12.72 25.94 -7.62
CA GLY A 244 13.77 25.14 -8.27
C GLY A 244 14.40 24.19 -7.27
N VAL A 245 14.28 22.90 -7.54
CA VAL A 245 15.13 21.90 -6.87
C VAL A 245 16.31 21.70 -7.82
N PRO A 246 17.53 22.11 -7.43
CA PRO A 246 18.73 21.83 -8.20
C PRO A 246 18.78 20.31 -8.40
N CYS A 247 18.76 19.87 -9.65
CA CYS A 247 18.79 18.45 -9.91
C CYS A 247 20.07 17.85 -9.33
N ALA A 248 19.95 16.65 -8.76
CA ALA A 248 21.13 15.87 -8.51
C ALA A 248 21.74 15.53 -9.89
N THR A 249 22.60 16.40 -10.43
CA THR A 249 23.45 16.05 -11.56
C THR A 249 24.39 14.96 -11.07
N TYR A 250 24.72 14.00 -11.91
CA TYR A 250 25.68 12.98 -11.51
C TYR A 250 26.89 13.01 -12.41
N VAL A 251 28.04 12.79 -11.81
CA VAL A 251 29.26 12.44 -12.54
C VAL A 251 29.33 10.92 -12.54
N GLN A 252 29.13 10.33 -13.72
CA GLN A 252 29.20 8.88 -13.89
C GLN A 252 30.59 8.47 -14.34
N LEU A 253 31.21 7.60 -13.54
CA LEU A 253 32.47 6.97 -13.84
C LEU A 253 32.23 5.52 -14.26
N GLY A 254 32.70 5.18 -15.46
CA GLY A 254 32.52 3.86 -16.04
C GLY A 254 31.24 3.70 -16.86
N THR A 255 31.39 3.10 -18.03
CA THR A 255 30.30 2.70 -18.95
C THR A 255 30.46 1.24 -19.38
N GLY A 256 31.36 0.49 -18.73
CA GLY A 256 31.70 -0.87 -19.09
C GLY A 256 30.52 -1.83 -18.92
N THR A 257 30.37 -2.74 -19.88
CA THR A 257 29.33 -3.80 -19.91
C THR A 257 29.86 -5.14 -19.37
N ASN A 258 31.05 -5.16 -18.75
CA ASN A 258 31.61 -6.40 -18.23
C ASN A 258 30.84 -6.83 -16.98
N ILE A 259 30.42 -8.09 -16.96
CA ILE A 259 29.70 -8.72 -15.85
C ILE A 259 30.69 -9.70 -15.22
N SER A 260 31.05 -9.49 -13.95
CA SER A 260 31.80 -10.48 -13.19
C SER A 260 30.87 -11.24 -12.27
N GLY A 261 30.86 -12.57 -12.42
CA GLY A 261 30.51 -13.50 -11.36
C GLY A 261 31.77 -13.92 -10.59
N ALA A 262 31.60 -14.27 -9.32
CA ALA A 262 32.50 -14.76 -8.25
C ALA A 262 34.02 -15.02 -8.44
N PHE A 263 34.58 -15.20 -9.64
CA PHE A 263 35.98 -15.68 -9.83
C PHE A 263 36.99 -14.66 -10.37
N SER A 264 36.57 -13.44 -10.69
CA SER A 264 37.50 -12.32 -10.80
C SER A 264 37.16 -11.34 -9.68
N LEU A 265 37.92 -11.38 -8.58
CA LEU A 265 37.77 -10.52 -7.39
C LEU A 265 38.05 -9.03 -7.67
N SER A 266 37.61 -8.55 -8.82
CA SER A 266 38.07 -7.33 -9.43
C SER A 266 37.11 -6.21 -9.06
N GLY A 267 37.42 -5.51 -7.98
CA GLY A 267 36.74 -4.27 -7.59
C GLY A 267 35.65 -4.39 -6.53
N ALA A 268 35.49 -5.52 -5.84
CA ALA A 268 34.40 -5.83 -4.90
C ALA A 268 33.98 -4.68 -3.94
N ILE A 269 32.70 -4.28 -3.96
CA ILE A 269 32.03 -3.43 -2.94
C ILE A 269 30.83 -4.18 -2.34
N PHE A 270 30.21 -5.10 -3.10
CA PHE A 270 29.05 -5.89 -2.66
C PHE A 270 29.32 -7.40 -2.68
N TYR A 271 30.54 -7.79 -2.33
CA TYR A 271 30.94 -9.19 -2.29
C TYR A 271 30.62 -9.77 -0.92
N THR A 272 29.59 -10.61 -0.87
CA THR A 272 29.02 -11.06 0.41
C THR A 272 29.22 -12.58 0.63
N TYR A 273 30.06 -13.22 -0.19
CA TYR A 273 30.30 -14.67 -0.15
C TYR A 273 31.17 -15.13 1.05
N TYR A 274 31.95 -14.22 1.67
CA TYR A 274 32.73 -14.47 2.88
C TYR A 274 32.66 -13.22 3.79
N MET A 275 32.48 -13.43 5.10
CA MET A 275 32.07 -12.42 6.09
C MET A 275 33.02 -11.20 6.16
N ASP A 276 32.50 -10.09 6.70
CA ASP A 276 33.09 -8.74 6.87
C ASP A 276 33.99 -8.24 5.73
N HIS A 277 33.60 -7.15 5.09
CA HIS A 277 34.31 -6.64 3.92
C HIS A 277 34.65 -5.16 4.06
N LYS A 278 35.87 -4.80 3.61
CA LYS A 278 36.32 -3.43 3.49
C LYS A 278 36.96 -3.22 2.13
N SER A 279 36.51 -2.21 1.39
CA SER A 279 37.16 -1.77 0.15
C SER A 279 37.40 -0.27 0.14
N ALA A 280 38.45 0.14 -0.56
CA ALA A 280 38.70 1.52 -0.88
C ALA A 280 38.91 1.66 -2.39
N ILE A 281 38.20 2.62 -2.99
CA ILE A 281 38.25 2.90 -4.42
C ILE A 281 38.68 4.34 -4.64
N THR A 282 39.73 4.51 -5.42
CA THR A 282 40.26 5.82 -5.80
C THR A 282 39.67 6.26 -7.13
N TYR A 283 39.14 7.47 -7.14
CA TYR A 283 38.69 8.21 -8.32
C TYR A 283 39.62 9.41 -8.50
N GLN A 284 40.32 9.47 -9.63
CA GLN A 284 41.30 10.52 -9.88
C GLN A 284 40.63 11.86 -10.14
N ALA A 285 41.18 12.93 -9.60
CA ALA A 285 40.68 14.29 -9.79
C ALA A 285 40.60 14.68 -11.28
N SER A 286 41.58 14.24 -12.07
CA SER A 286 41.62 14.47 -13.52
C SER A 286 40.45 13.81 -14.25
N GLU A 287 40.05 12.61 -13.82
CA GLU A 287 38.91 11.89 -14.39
C GLU A 287 37.59 12.57 -14.00
N LEU A 288 37.44 12.92 -12.72
CA LEU A 288 36.26 13.63 -12.22
C LEU A 288 36.07 14.99 -12.91
N SER A 289 37.16 15.75 -13.07
CA SER A 289 37.18 17.03 -13.80
C SER A 289 36.79 16.86 -15.27
N ALA A 290 37.33 15.83 -15.94
CA ALA A 290 37.04 15.57 -17.36
C ALA A 290 35.57 15.19 -17.60
N LEU A 291 34.91 14.62 -16.58
CA LEU A 291 33.49 14.31 -16.59
C LEU A 291 32.61 15.47 -16.11
N GLY A 292 33.20 16.64 -15.87
CA GLY A 292 32.49 17.88 -15.59
C GLY A 292 32.28 18.22 -14.12
N LEU A 293 32.81 17.43 -13.17
CA LEU A 293 32.81 17.83 -11.75
C LEU A 293 33.62 19.13 -11.59
N GLN A 294 33.07 20.12 -10.89
CA GLN A 294 33.74 21.41 -10.66
C GLN A 294 34.18 21.55 -9.21
N VAL A 295 35.35 22.17 -8.98
CA VAL A 295 35.81 22.50 -7.63
C VAL A 295 34.77 23.38 -6.92
N GLY A 296 34.45 23.05 -5.67
CA GLY A 296 33.39 23.69 -4.88
C GLY A 296 32.01 23.03 -5.04
N GLN A 297 31.85 22.07 -5.94
CA GLN A 297 30.59 21.33 -6.09
C GLN A 297 30.38 20.36 -4.92
N THR A 298 29.16 20.34 -4.39
CA THR A 298 28.79 19.46 -3.28
C THR A 298 28.34 18.10 -3.80
N LEU A 299 29.03 17.04 -3.39
CA LEU A 299 28.61 15.66 -3.54
C LEU A 299 27.53 15.34 -2.51
N THR A 300 26.44 14.73 -2.95
CA THR A 300 25.25 14.44 -2.12
C THR A 300 24.75 13.01 -2.20
N SER A 301 25.27 12.20 -3.12
CA SER A 301 25.03 10.77 -3.10
C SER A 301 26.13 10.03 -3.82
N ILE A 302 26.18 8.72 -3.58
CA ILE A 302 26.93 7.79 -4.40
C ILE A 302 26.01 6.66 -4.83
N ALA A 303 26.20 6.13 -6.03
CA ALA A 303 25.44 4.99 -6.50
C ALA A 303 26.29 4.03 -7.31
N TRP A 304 25.89 2.76 -7.27
CA TRP A 304 26.50 1.68 -8.02
C TRP A 304 25.44 0.82 -8.71
N GLU A 305 25.77 0.27 -9.87
CA GLU A 305 24.82 -0.50 -10.70
C GLU A 305 24.98 -2.01 -10.51
N VAL A 306 23.92 -2.65 -10.00
CA VAL A 306 23.86 -4.08 -9.70
C VAL A 306 23.07 -4.82 -10.78
N VAL A 307 23.66 -5.87 -11.35
CA VAL A 307 23.08 -6.69 -12.42
C VAL A 307 22.20 -7.80 -11.85
N SER A 308 22.64 -8.46 -10.80
CA SER A 308 21.85 -9.43 -10.05
C SER A 308 22.01 -9.21 -8.56
N ALA A 309 20.90 -9.04 -7.86
CA ALA A 309 20.88 -8.87 -6.42
C ALA A 309 20.66 -10.20 -5.69
N SER A 310 21.41 -10.44 -4.62
CA SER A 310 21.28 -11.63 -3.78
C SER A 310 20.08 -11.59 -2.83
N GLY A 311 19.50 -10.40 -2.61
CA GLY A 311 18.43 -10.15 -1.65
C GLY A 311 18.87 -10.14 -0.19
N GLN A 312 20.19 -10.19 0.07
CA GLN A 312 20.76 -10.28 1.41
C GLN A 312 21.08 -8.89 1.97
N VAL A 313 20.98 -8.74 3.30
CA VAL A 313 21.27 -7.49 4.01
C VAL A 313 22.78 -7.38 4.26
N MET A 314 23.36 -6.22 3.95
CA MET A 314 24.64 -5.77 4.49
C MET A 314 24.36 -5.05 5.80
N ASN A 315 24.82 -5.60 6.93
CA ASN A 315 24.62 -4.94 8.22
C ASN A 315 25.74 -3.93 8.46
N ASN A 316 25.38 -2.81 9.10
CA ASN A 316 26.29 -1.72 9.42
C ASN A 316 27.10 -1.23 8.21
N LEU A 317 26.47 -1.13 7.03
CA LEU A 317 27.13 -0.57 5.86
C LEU A 317 27.50 0.89 6.15
N SER A 318 28.81 1.15 6.15
CA SER A 318 29.43 2.45 6.29
C SER A 318 30.11 2.86 5.00
N ILE A 319 29.96 4.12 4.60
CA ILE A 319 30.65 4.70 3.47
C ILE A 319 31.32 5.99 3.92
N ASP A 320 32.64 6.03 3.71
CA ASP A 320 33.46 7.20 3.96
C ASP A 320 33.99 7.75 2.64
N ILE A 321 33.99 9.07 2.51
CA ILE A 321 34.70 9.79 1.45
C ILE A 321 35.93 10.46 2.06
N THR A 322 37.09 10.14 1.50
CA THR A 322 38.36 10.78 1.82
C THR A 322 38.84 11.61 0.64
N GLU A 323 39.14 12.88 0.88
CA GLU A 323 39.83 13.77 -0.05
C GLU A 323 41.06 14.36 0.66
N GLY A 324 42.26 14.06 0.16
CA GLY A 324 43.50 14.42 0.85
C GLY A 324 43.60 13.78 2.24
N SER A 325 43.64 14.59 3.30
CA SER A 325 43.67 14.13 4.70
C SER A 325 42.32 14.19 5.42
N VAL A 326 41.25 14.60 4.72
CA VAL A 326 39.92 14.78 5.31
C VAL A 326 39.07 13.57 4.97
N THR A 327 38.58 12.86 5.98
CA THR A 327 37.65 11.74 5.84
C THR A 327 36.31 12.12 6.44
N THR A 328 35.24 11.96 5.66
CA THR A 328 33.86 12.23 6.08
C THR A 328 33.04 10.95 5.95
N ASN A 329 32.38 10.54 7.04
CA ASN A 329 31.37 9.48 6.95
C ASN A 329 30.11 10.06 6.31
N VAL A 330 29.75 9.52 5.15
CA VAL A 330 28.65 10.04 4.34
C VAL A 330 27.42 9.15 4.37
N TYR A 331 27.55 7.89 4.80
CA TYR A 331 26.43 6.96 4.90
C TYR A 331 26.68 5.89 5.95
N SER A 332 25.66 5.58 6.75
CA SER A 332 25.68 4.51 7.75
C SER A 332 24.29 3.91 7.90
N ALA A 333 24.06 2.68 7.43
CA ALA A 333 22.79 1.97 7.59
C ALA A 333 22.92 0.46 7.32
N ASN A 334 21.89 -0.32 7.64
CA ASN A 334 21.72 -1.64 7.03
C ASN A 334 21.17 -1.47 5.60
N TYR A 335 21.69 -2.20 4.62
CA TYR A 335 21.28 -2.05 3.23
C TYR A 335 21.13 -3.38 2.49
N THR A 336 20.03 -3.55 1.74
CA THR A 336 19.82 -4.69 0.84
C THR A 336 19.89 -4.20 -0.59
N ALA A 337 20.84 -4.73 -1.36
CA ALA A 337 20.98 -4.35 -2.77
C ALA A 337 19.79 -4.84 -3.60
N VAL A 338 19.40 -4.06 -4.60
CA VAL A 338 18.39 -4.37 -5.62
C VAL A 338 19.00 -4.35 -7.02
N VAL A 339 18.35 -4.97 -7.99
CA VAL A 339 18.80 -4.88 -9.40
C VAL A 339 18.63 -3.44 -9.89
N GLY A 340 19.65 -2.92 -10.59
CA GLY A 340 19.71 -1.54 -11.07
C GLY A 340 20.62 -0.64 -10.24
N TRP A 341 20.40 0.67 -10.33
CA TRP A 341 21.19 1.67 -9.58
C TRP A 341 20.79 1.68 -8.11
N ASN A 342 21.76 1.38 -7.25
CA ASN A 342 21.63 1.41 -5.80
C ASN A 342 22.17 2.75 -5.31
N VAL A 343 21.28 3.71 -5.08
CA VAL A 343 21.62 5.09 -4.69
C VAL A 343 21.66 5.22 -3.17
N MET A 344 22.76 5.77 -2.66
CA MET A 344 23.00 6.00 -1.24
C MET A 344 23.16 7.51 -1.01
N PRO A 345 22.11 8.19 -0.49
CA PRO A 345 22.15 9.62 -0.22
C PRO A 345 23.08 9.92 0.96
N PHE A 346 23.85 10.99 0.87
CA PHE A 346 24.79 11.36 1.92
C PHE A 346 24.04 12.00 3.11
N THR A 347 24.27 11.47 4.31
CA THR A 347 23.85 12.11 5.56
C THR A 347 24.69 13.36 5.85
N THR A 348 25.95 13.35 5.41
CA THR A 348 26.87 14.48 5.46
C THR A 348 27.40 14.77 4.05
N PRO A 349 26.89 15.79 3.35
CA PRO A 349 27.39 16.19 2.04
C PRO A 349 28.87 16.58 2.05
N VAL A 350 29.58 16.33 0.96
CA VAL A 350 31.03 16.61 0.82
C VAL A 350 31.26 17.62 -0.29
N VAL A 351 31.90 18.76 0.02
CA VAL A 351 32.34 19.70 -1.01
C VAL A 351 33.64 19.19 -1.62
N TRP A 352 33.66 18.99 -2.93
CA TRP A 352 34.85 18.52 -3.64
C TRP A 352 35.83 19.67 -3.87
N ASN A 353 37.07 19.51 -3.42
CA ASN A 353 38.12 20.54 -3.47
C ASN A 353 39.09 20.36 -4.64
N GLY A 354 38.78 19.45 -5.57
CA GLY A 354 39.60 19.19 -6.75
C GLY A 354 40.69 18.13 -6.55
N GLY A 355 40.65 17.40 -5.43
CA GLY A 355 41.57 16.30 -5.13
C GLY A 355 41.02 14.93 -5.56
N ASP A 356 41.87 13.91 -5.45
CA ASP A 356 41.44 12.52 -5.64
C ASP A 356 40.45 12.14 -4.53
N ILE A 357 39.38 11.44 -4.92
CA ILE A 357 38.37 10.92 -3.99
C ILE A 357 38.68 9.46 -3.72
N VAL A 358 38.84 9.09 -2.46
CA VAL A 358 38.88 7.70 -2.02
C VAL A 358 37.56 7.37 -1.32
N VAL A 359 36.77 6.48 -1.92
CA VAL A 359 35.54 5.97 -1.31
C VAL A 359 35.87 4.69 -0.58
N THR A 360 35.74 4.70 0.75
CA THR A 360 35.88 3.51 1.57
C THR A 360 34.50 2.97 1.91
N THR A 361 34.25 1.70 1.60
CA THR A 361 33.01 1.01 1.99
C THR A 361 33.33 -0.09 2.97
N CYS A 362 32.46 -0.29 3.95
CA CYS A 362 32.63 -1.34 4.92
C CYS A 362 31.29 -1.87 5.43
N PHE A 363 31.16 -3.17 5.66
CA PHE A 363 29.98 -3.79 6.27
C PHE A 363 30.35 -5.04 7.06
N ASP A 364 29.52 -5.36 8.05
CA ASP A 364 29.71 -6.49 8.97
C ASP A 364 28.59 -7.52 8.77
N ASN A 365 28.90 -8.77 8.44
CA ASN A 365 27.89 -9.81 8.21
C ASN A 365 28.26 -11.11 8.93
N MET A 366 27.36 -11.62 9.78
CA MET A 366 27.59 -12.81 10.63
C MET A 366 27.20 -14.16 9.98
N SER A 367 26.90 -14.21 8.68
CA SER A 367 26.43 -15.43 8.02
C SER A 367 26.83 -15.48 6.55
N TYR A 368 26.98 -16.70 6.02
CA TYR A 368 27.29 -16.94 4.61
C TYR A 368 26.17 -16.38 3.75
N THR A 369 26.52 -15.58 2.75
CA THR A 369 25.51 -15.04 1.83
C THR A 369 25.89 -15.28 0.37
N THR A 370 24.91 -15.17 -0.51
CA THR A 370 25.08 -15.24 -1.97
C THR A 370 25.60 -13.91 -2.52
N TYR A 371 26.40 -13.96 -3.59
CA TYR A 371 27.03 -12.78 -4.18
C TYR A 371 26.07 -11.92 -4.99
N ASN A 372 26.30 -10.61 -5.00
CA ASN A 372 25.74 -9.71 -6.01
C ASN A 372 26.63 -9.71 -7.25
N THR A 373 26.06 -9.51 -8.43
CA THR A 373 26.82 -9.19 -9.65
C THR A 373 26.53 -7.77 -10.07
N TRP A 374 27.47 -7.15 -10.78
CA TRP A 374 27.48 -5.72 -11.03
C TRP A 374 28.35 -5.37 -12.23
N TYR A 375 28.11 -4.19 -12.79
CA TYR A 375 28.90 -3.70 -13.91
C TYR A 375 30.20 -3.06 -13.44
N TYR A 376 31.29 -3.39 -14.15
CA TYR A 376 32.59 -2.78 -13.91
C TYR A 376 33.24 -2.27 -15.20
N THR A 377 34.12 -1.30 -15.01
CA THR A 377 35.01 -0.74 -16.02
C THR A 377 36.46 -1.00 -15.61
N THR A 378 37.29 -1.42 -16.56
CA THR A 378 38.74 -1.57 -16.34
C THR A 378 39.42 -0.23 -16.51
N THR A 379 40.22 0.16 -15.52
CA THR A 379 41.02 1.40 -15.54
C THR A 379 42.48 1.10 -15.87
N THR A 380 43.25 2.12 -16.21
CA THR A 380 44.69 1.99 -16.55
C THR A 380 45.61 1.94 -15.32
N PHE A 381 45.06 2.07 -14.11
CA PHE A 381 45.79 2.04 -12.85
C PHE A 381 45.10 1.13 -11.84
N VAL A 382 45.76 0.85 -10.71
CA VAL A 382 45.13 0.12 -9.61
C VAL A 382 44.22 1.08 -8.85
N SER A 383 42.91 1.01 -9.12
CA SER A 383 41.91 1.93 -8.58
C SER A 383 41.15 1.35 -7.39
N CYS A 384 41.21 0.05 -7.15
CA CYS A 384 40.49 -0.59 -6.06
C CYS A 384 41.44 -1.43 -5.21
N VAL A 385 41.32 -1.31 -3.89
CA VAL A 385 41.99 -2.15 -2.91
C VAL A 385 40.94 -2.69 -1.93
N TYR A 386 41.06 -3.93 -1.49
CA TYR A 386 40.06 -4.53 -0.59
C TYR A 386 40.64 -5.64 0.29
N SER A 387 39.94 -5.93 1.36
CA SER A 387 40.17 -7.04 2.29
C SER A 387 38.84 -7.63 2.75
N TYR A 388 38.87 -8.91 3.12
CA TYR A 388 37.72 -9.61 3.71
C TYR A 388 38.21 -10.50 4.86
N GLN A 389 37.36 -10.76 5.84
CA GLN A 389 37.72 -11.58 7.00
C GLN A 389 36.59 -12.55 7.39
N ASP A 390 36.85 -13.84 7.21
CA ASP A 390 35.88 -14.88 7.54
C ASP A 390 35.69 -15.04 9.06
N ASN A 391 34.42 -14.98 9.49
CA ASN A 391 33.92 -15.48 10.78
C ASN A 391 34.67 -14.97 12.02
N ALA A 392 34.96 -13.67 12.11
CA ALA A 392 35.63 -13.05 13.25
C ALA A 392 34.66 -12.30 14.17
N ALA A 393 34.87 -12.40 15.49
CA ALA A 393 34.23 -11.52 16.45
C ALA A 393 34.93 -10.15 16.44
N GLY A 394 34.46 -9.23 15.60
CA GLY A 394 34.93 -7.85 15.54
C GLY A 394 34.96 -7.29 14.12
N SER A 395 34.41 -6.08 13.95
CA SER A 395 34.25 -5.40 12.67
C SER A 395 35.60 -5.13 11.99
N ILE A 396 35.75 -5.61 10.74
CA ILE A 396 36.88 -5.24 9.86
C ILE A 396 36.96 -3.72 9.65
N CYS A 397 35.83 -3.01 9.80
CA CYS A 397 35.73 -1.56 9.67
C CYS A 397 36.55 -0.81 10.72
N ALA A 398 36.65 -1.36 11.95
CA ALA A 398 37.43 -0.78 13.04
C ALA A 398 38.91 -1.18 13.03
N SER A 399 39.28 -2.20 12.25
CA SER A 399 40.67 -2.64 12.14
C SER A 399 41.43 -1.72 11.18
N GLY A 400 42.60 -1.23 11.60
CA GLY A 400 43.58 -0.59 10.70
C GLY A 400 44.24 -1.59 9.74
N GLY A 401 43.56 -2.70 9.41
CA GLY A 401 44.08 -3.79 8.62
C GLY A 401 44.47 -3.36 7.21
N LEU A 402 45.56 -3.92 6.72
CA LEU A 402 46.09 -3.69 5.39
C LEU A 402 45.11 -4.27 4.34
N PHE A 403 44.90 -3.53 3.25
CA PHE A 403 44.22 -4.07 2.08
C PHE A 403 45.08 -5.18 1.47
N THR A 404 44.53 -6.39 1.37
CA THR A 404 45.28 -7.60 0.96
C THR A 404 45.29 -7.78 -0.55
N TYR A 405 44.29 -7.22 -1.24
CA TYR A 405 44.09 -7.41 -2.67
C TYR A 405 43.94 -6.08 -3.39
N THR A 406 44.32 -6.09 -4.67
CA THR A 406 44.28 -4.91 -5.53
C THR A 406 43.67 -5.24 -6.89
N SER A 407 43.00 -4.28 -7.50
CA SER A 407 42.40 -4.44 -8.83
C SER A 407 42.38 -3.13 -9.61
N SER A 408 42.54 -3.24 -10.93
CA SER A 408 42.27 -2.15 -11.88
C SER A 408 40.82 -2.12 -12.36
N ASN A 409 39.99 -3.11 -12.01
CA ASN A 409 38.57 -3.06 -12.30
C ASN A 409 37.85 -2.27 -11.19
N ARG A 410 37.00 -1.35 -11.61
CA ARG A 410 36.21 -0.48 -10.74
C ARG A 410 34.74 -0.61 -11.12
N PRO A 411 33.82 -0.70 -10.16
CA PRO A 411 32.40 -0.68 -10.47
C PRO A 411 32.00 0.63 -11.16
N ASN A 412 30.93 0.57 -11.95
CA ASN A 412 30.32 1.78 -12.47
C ASN A 412 29.74 2.56 -11.30
N THR A 413 30.14 3.82 -11.18
CA THR A 413 29.83 4.68 -10.03
C THR A 413 29.19 5.97 -10.52
N LYS A 414 28.15 6.43 -9.82
CA LYS A 414 27.64 7.80 -9.95
C LYS A 414 27.89 8.54 -8.66
N PHE A 415 28.57 9.68 -8.74
CA PHE A 415 28.51 10.68 -7.67
C PHE A 415 27.36 11.61 -7.98
N GLY A 416 26.32 11.56 -7.15
CA GLY A 416 25.32 12.61 -7.15
C GLY A 416 25.96 13.88 -6.62
N THR A 417 25.73 14.96 -7.35
CA THR A 417 26.17 16.30 -7.03
C THR A 417 24.91 17.12 -6.87
N ASN A 418 24.93 18.09 -5.97
CA ASN A 418 24.01 19.20 -6.17
C ASN A 418 24.44 19.84 -7.48
N SER A 419 23.54 20.01 -8.46
CA SER A 419 23.74 21.16 -9.33
C SER A 419 23.86 22.34 -8.37
N GLY A 420 24.90 23.17 -8.54
CA GLY A 420 25.14 24.29 -7.63
C GLY A 420 23.85 25.06 -7.36
N GLY A 421 23.83 25.86 -6.30
CA GLY A 421 22.78 26.86 -6.14
C GLY A 421 22.55 27.69 -7.41
N TYR A 422 21.57 28.59 -7.41
CA TYR A 422 21.27 29.40 -8.59
C TYR A 422 22.55 29.99 -9.19
N THR A 423 22.72 29.87 -10.51
CA THR A 423 23.80 30.53 -11.23
C THR A 423 23.34 31.93 -11.59
N TYR A 424 24.12 32.95 -11.22
CA TYR A 424 23.80 34.35 -11.49
C TYR A 424 24.66 34.87 -12.64
N ALA A 425 24.05 35.70 -13.49
CA ALA A 425 24.73 36.35 -14.60
C ALA A 425 24.15 37.75 -14.76
N TRP A 426 24.96 38.75 -14.43
CA TRP A 426 24.60 40.15 -14.56
C TRP A 426 25.14 40.74 -15.86
N SER A 427 24.49 41.79 -16.38
CA SER A 427 24.88 42.44 -17.63
C SER A 427 26.27 43.08 -17.58
N ASN A 428 26.77 43.39 -16.38
CA ASN A 428 28.14 43.86 -16.13
C ASN A 428 29.18 42.73 -16.04
N GLY A 429 28.76 41.46 -16.21
CA GLY A 429 29.62 40.28 -16.12
C GLY A 429 29.79 39.71 -14.71
N ASP A 430 29.09 40.25 -13.70
CA ASP A 430 29.12 39.70 -12.34
C ASP A 430 28.38 38.36 -12.26
N THR A 431 28.81 37.49 -11.34
CA THR A 431 28.29 36.14 -11.09
C THR A 431 27.81 35.94 -9.66
N THR A 432 27.83 36.99 -8.82
CA THR A 432 27.30 36.94 -7.45
C THR A 432 25.77 37.01 -7.44
N GLU A 433 25.16 36.54 -6.34
CA GLU A 433 23.72 36.65 -6.10
C GLU A 433 23.26 38.11 -6.03
N ASP A 434 23.99 38.93 -5.28
CA ASP A 434 23.72 40.35 -5.12
C ASP A 434 24.81 41.17 -5.80
N ILE A 435 24.44 42.32 -6.38
CA ILE A 435 25.39 43.28 -6.95
C ILE A 435 25.30 44.62 -6.24
N SER A 436 26.46 45.23 -6.01
CA SER A 436 26.61 46.53 -5.35
C SER A 436 27.64 47.38 -6.10
N GLY A 437 27.77 48.66 -5.74
CA GLY A 437 28.70 49.55 -6.44
C GLY A 437 28.14 50.07 -7.76
N LEU A 438 26.81 50.06 -7.93
CA LEU A 438 26.16 50.48 -9.17
C LEU A 438 26.02 52.00 -9.20
N THR A 439 26.37 52.59 -10.34
CA THR A 439 26.15 54.02 -10.64
C THR A 439 24.73 54.24 -11.14
N ALA A 440 24.20 55.45 -10.98
CA ALA A 440 22.91 55.83 -11.53
C ALA A 440 22.87 55.60 -13.06
N GLY A 441 21.93 54.76 -13.52
CA GLY A 441 21.81 54.34 -14.92
C GLY A 441 20.72 53.29 -15.11
#